data_AF-A0A925YW78-F1
#
_entry.id   AF-A0A925YW78-F1
#
_cell.length_a   1.000
_cell.length_b   1.000
_cell.length_c   1.000
_cell.angle_alpha   90.00
_cell.angle_beta   90.00
_cell.angle_gamma   90.00
#
_symmetry.space_group_name_H-M   'P 1'
#
loop_
_entity.id
_entity.type
_entity.pdbx_description
1 polymer ?
#
loop_
_entity_poly.entity_id
_entity_poly.type
_entity_poly.pdbx_seq_one_letter_code
_entity_poly.pdbx_strand_id
1 'polypeptide(L)'
;MITFPFLRILASIFFFAALVSFDPQASICQTDTTETPRPNSLKAGSWAMMVQIEGAVRFSGYLGTVSGKYHITNNEAVRIGISFNTYADIENKNDDNTRSYSSLGLSIQYVHYPKSTATVLLFFGGGAFFENRRETDKNEVIGTSEYSNSYLGLSALLGAEWFATK
;
A
#
# COMPACT_ATOMS: atom_id res chain seq x y z
N MET A 1 22.07 -47.96 15.50
CA MET A 1 21.29 -48.13 14.26
C MET A 1 19.89 -47.63 14.57
N ILE A 2 19.60 -46.38 14.19
CA ILE A 2 18.38 -45.65 14.52
C ILE A 2 17.86 -45.10 13.19
N THR A 3 16.70 -45.60 12.74
CA THR A 3 16.04 -45.17 11.50
C THR A 3 15.03 -44.07 11.82
N PHE A 4 15.22 -42.90 11.24
CA PHE A 4 14.26 -41.79 11.25
C PHE A 4 13.36 -41.86 10.01
N PRO A 5 12.03 -41.96 10.15
CA PRO A 5 11.10 -41.73 9.05
C PRO A 5 10.57 -40.30 9.11
N PHE A 6 11.23 -39.36 8.42
CA PHE A 6 10.62 -38.07 8.08
C PHE A 6 10.34 -38.03 6.59
N LEU A 7 9.30 -38.78 6.20
CA LEU A 7 8.63 -38.63 4.92
C LEU A 7 7.14 -38.46 5.25
N ARG A 8 6.55 -37.39 4.70
CA ARG A 8 5.11 -37.08 4.66
C ARG A 8 4.52 -36.38 5.90
N ILE A 9 4.62 -35.05 5.89
CA ILE A 9 3.56 -34.16 6.38
C ILE A 9 3.14 -33.35 5.14
N LEU A 10 2.17 -33.85 4.36
CA LEU A 10 0.77 -33.41 4.39
C LEU A 10 0.69 -31.88 4.24
N ALA A 11 0.63 -31.30 3.04
CA ALA A 11 -0.50 -31.36 2.11
C ALA A 11 -1.86 -31.16 2.81
N SER A 12 -2.00 -30.06 3.56
CA SER A 12 -3.28 -29.61 4.13
C SER A 12 -3.33 -28.08 4.26
N ILE A 13 -3.35 -27.36 3.14
CA ILE A 13 -3.95 -26.01 3.05
C ILE A 13 -4.73 -25.93 1.75
N PHE A 14 -5.84 -26.67 1.69
CA PHE A 14 -6.93 -26.46 0.76
C PHE A 14 -8.23 -26.58 1.56
N PHE A 15 -9.23 -25.79 1.18
CA PHE A 15 -10.58 -25.71 1.74
C PHE A 15 -10.77 -24.88 3.01
N PHE A 16 -10.85 -23.56 2.82
CA PHE A 16 -11.97 -22.81 3.39
C PHE A 16 -12.63 -21.98 2.29
N ALA A 17 -13.50 -22.64 1.54
CA ALA A 17 -14.49 -22.00 0.71
C ALA A 17 -15.60 -21.46 1.63
N ALA A 18 -15.54 -20.17 1.95
CA ALA A 18 -16.75 -19.41 2.22
C ALA A 18 -17.14 -18.74 0.90
N LEU A 19 -17.88 -19.48 0.07
CA LEU A 19 -18.70 -18.91 -0.99
C LEU A 19 -19.75 -18.03 -0.31
N VAL A 20 -19.41 -16.77 -0.06
CA VAL A 20 -20.43 -15.76 0.17
C VAL A 20 -20.96 -15.40 -1.22
N SER A 21 -22.02 -16.10 -1.61
CA SER A 21 -22.86 -15.75 -2.75
C SER A 21 -23.54 -14.42 -2.41
N PHE A 22 -22.84 -13.31 -2.60
CA PHE A 22 -23.49 -12.01 -2.69
C PHE A 22 -24.26 -12.02 -4.00
N ASP A 23 -25.58 -12.08 -3.90
CA ASP A 23 -26.50 -11.80 -4.99
C ASP A 23 -26.64 -10.28 -5.06
N PRO A 24 -25.93 -9.57 -5.96
CA PRO A 24 -26.00 -8.14 -6.01
C PRO A 24 -27.20 -7.79 -6.88
N GLN A 25 -28.40 -7.81 -6.30
CA GLN A 25 -29.48 -6.97 -6.81
C GLN A 25 -29.18 -5.51 -6.43
N ALA A 26 -28.03 -5.02 -6.88
CA ALA A 26 -27.73 -3.60 -6.88
C ALA A 26 -28.57 -3.00 -8.00
N SER A 27 -29.62 -2.30 -7.59
CA SER A 27 -30.41 -1.42 -8.45
C SER A 27 -29.44 -0.52 -9.20
N ILE A 28 -29.32 -0.77 -10.51
CA ILE A 28 -28.39 -0.08 -11.39
C ILE A 28 -28.87 1.37 -11.48
N CYS A 29 -28.13 2.29 -10.86
CA CYS A 29 -28.20 3.69 -11.25
C CYS A 29 -27.73 3.74 -12.71
N GLN A 30 -28.70 3.83 -13.63
CA GLN A 30 -28.42 4.04 -15.05
C GLN A 30 -27.85 5.45 -15.20
N THR A 31 -26.53 5.55 -15.23
CA THR A 31 -25.87 6.74 -15.74
C THR A 31 -26.01 6.72 -17.26
N ASP A 32 -27.02 7.44 -17.73
CA ASP A 32 -27.25 7.73 -19.14
C ASP A 32 -26.15 8.69 -19.61
N THR A 33 -25.08 8.17 -20.21
CA THR A 33 -24.24 8.92 -21.15
C THR A 33 -23.35 7.99 -21.95
N THR A 34 -23.47 8.11 -23.25
CA THR A 34 -22.66 7.53 -24.32
C THR A 34 -21.20 8.02 -24.24
N GLU A 35 -20.51 7.80 -23.12
CA GLU A 35 -19.07 7.98 -23.08
C GLU A 35 -18.43 6.81 -23.83
N THR A 36 -17.80 7.12 -24.95
CA THR A 36 -16.88 6.20 -25.63
C THR A 36 -15.91 5.61 -24.61
N PRO A 37 -15.69 4.27 -24.60
CA PRO A 37 -14.76 3.67 -23.66
C PRO A 37 -13.40 4.33 -23.83
N ARG A 38 -13.02 5.15 -22.84
CA ARG A 38 -11.74 5.85 -22.86
C ARG A 38 -10.66 4.78 -22.79
N PRO A 39 -9.72 4.72 -23.74
CA PRO A 39 -8.70 3.70 -23.70
C PRO A 39 -7.82 3.95 -22.48
N ASN A 40 -7.70 2.91 -21.65
CA ASN A 40 -6.86 2.94 -20.48
C ASN A 40 -5.38 2.76 -20.89
N SER A 41 -4.49 3.21 -20.01
CA SER A 41 -3.05 2.99 -20.14
C SER A 41 -2.59 1.64 -19.58
N LEU A 42 -3.52 0.75 -19.18
CA LEU A 42 -3.22 -0.59 -18.63
C LEU A 42 -2.81 -1.57 -19.73
N LYS A 43 -1.66 -1.31 -20.37
CA LYS A 43 -1.09 -2.22 -21.37
C LYS A 43 -0.03 -3.09 -20.71
N ALA A 44 -0.02 -4.38 -21.02
CA ALA A 44 1.11 -5.24 -20.67
C ALA A 44 2.44 -4.59 -21.11
N GLY A 45 3.43 -4.59 -20.21
CA GLY A 45 4.72 -3.92 -20.41
C GLY A 45 4.75 -2.42 -20.08
N SER A 46 3.63 -1.81 -19.70
CA SER A 46 3.59 -0.38 -19.35
C SER A 46 4.01 -0.12 -17.90
N TRP A 47 4.55 1.07 -17.69
CA TRP A 47 4.91 1.60 -16.37
C TRP A 47 4.05 2.81 -16.05
N ALA A 48 3.63 2.90 -14.78
CA ALA A 48 2.97 4.06 -14.22
C ALA A 48 3.69 4.49 -12.94
N MET A 49 3.81 5.80 -12.73
CA MET A 49 4.30 6.37 -11.48
C MET A 49 3.12 6.94 -10.69
N MET A 50 3.08 6.66 -9.39
CA MET A 50 2.07 7.16 -8.48
C MET A 50 2.76 7.91 -7.35
N VAL A 51 2.29 9.13 -7.09
CA VAL A 51 2.69 9.94 -5.95
C VAL A 51 1.48 10.12 -5.07
N GLN A 52 1.59 9.67 -3.83
CA GLN A 52 0.59 9.84 -2.78
C GLN A 52 1.16 10.80 -1.75
N ILE A 53 0.44 11.88 -1.48
CA ILE A 53 0.75 12.83 -0.41
C ILE A 53 -0.36 12.66 0.61
N GLU A 54 -0.01 12.34 1.83
CA GLU A 54 -0.97 12.16 2.92
C GLU A 54 -0.92 13.37 3.85
N GLY A 55 -2.09 13.86 4.27
CA GLY A 55 -2.21 15.00 5.17
C GLY A 55 -2.19 16.38 4.48
N ALA A 56 -2.46 17.41 5.29
CA ALA A 56 -2.29 18.79 4.86
C ALA A 56 -0.79 19.10 4.76
N VAL A 57 -0.37 19.90 3.77
CA VAL A 57 0.96 20.51 3.72
C VAL A 57 1.13 21.40 4.94
N ARG A 58 1.48 20.80 6.08
CA ARG A 58 1.79 21.49 7.32
C ARG A 58 3.31 21.53 7.39
N PHE A 59 3.84 22.71 7.67
CA PHE A 59 5.30 22.94 7.77
C PHE A 59 6.00 22.11 8.86
N SER A 60 5.25 21.31 9.64
CA SER A 60 5.74 20.44 10.71
C SER A 60 6.05 19.00 10.28
N GLY A 61 5.83 18.61 9.01
CA GLY A 61 6.13 17.27 8.54
C GLY A 61 5.80 16.99 7.07
N TYR A 62 6.34 15.89 6.53
CA TYR A 62 6.02 15.37 5.20
C TYR A 62 5.59 13.91 5.33
N LEU A 63 4.47 13.54 4.72
CA LEU A 63 3.95 12.19 4.72
C LEU A 63 3.59 11.86 3.27
N GLY A 64 4.28 10.87 2.69
CA GLY A 64 4.03 10.54 1.29
C GLY A 64 4.70 9.27 0.81
N THR A 65 4.18 8.76 -0.31
CA THR A 65 4.66 7.55 -0.97
C THR A 65 4.86 7.82 -2.45
N VAL A 66 6.02 7.42 -2.98
CA VAL A 66 6.27 7.36 -4.42
C VAL A 66 6.33 5.90 -4.80
N SER A 67 5.60 5.51 -5.83
CA SER A 67 5.59 4.12 -6.29
C SER A 67 5.60 4.02 -7.81
N GLY A 68 6.26 2.99 -8.30
CA GLY A 68 6.21 2.54 -9.68
C GLY A 68 5.32 1.30 -9.78
N LYS A 69 4.46 1.26 -10.79
CA LYS A 69 3.59 0.12 -11.10
C LYS A 69 3.90 -0.38 -12.50
N TYR A 70 4.29 -1.63 -12.61
CA TYR A 70 4.55 -2.31 -13.87
C TYR A 70 3.43 -3.29 -14.19
N HIS A 71 2.84 -3.15 -15.38
CA HIS A 71 1.78 -4.06 -15.83
C HIS A 71 2.40 -5.31 -16.47
N ILE A 72 2.18 -6.46 -15.82
CA ILE A 72 2.61 -7.77 -16.35
C ILE A 72 1.65 -8.19 -17.47
N THR A 73 0.35 -8.04 -17.22
CA THR A 73 -0.72 -8.27 -18.17
C THR A 73 -1.68 -7.08 -18.16
N ASN A 74 -2.73 -7.10 -18.98
CA ASN A 74 -3.76 -6.06 -18.96
C ASN A 74 -4.59 -6.07 -17.66
N ASN A 75 -4.49 -7.14 -16.87
CA ASN A 75 -5.28 -7.35 -15.66
C ASN A 75 -4.42 -7.52 -14.40
N GLU A 76 -3.10 -7.46 -14.52
CA GLU A 76 -2.18 -7.73 -13.42
C GLU A 76 -0.99 -6.78 -13.46
N ALA A 77 -0.58 -6.31 -12.29
CA ALA A 77 0.56 -5.44 -12.14
C ALA A 77 1.34 -5.74 -10.86
N VAL A 78 2.61 -5.38 -10.86
CA VAL A 78 3.44 -5.31 -9.65
C VAL A 78 3.71 -3.85 -9.33
N ARG A 79 3.49 -3.47 -8.08
CA ARG A 79 3.74 -2.13 -7.56
C ARG A 79 4.89 -2.19 -6.56
N ILE A 80 5.86 -1.30 -6.73
CA ILE A 80 6.98 -1.10 -5.81
C ILE A 80 6.87 0.33 -5.30
N GLY A 81 6.79 0.52 -3.99
CA GLY A 81 6.61 1.83 -3.36
C GLY A 81 7.67 2.12 -2.32
N ILE A 82 8.12 3.36 -2.27
CA ILE A 82 8.94 3.92 -1.19
C ILE A 82 8.11 4.96 -0.47
N SER A 83 7.91 4.79 0.84
CA SER A 83 7.22 5.76 1.68
C SER A 83 8.20 6.51 2.57
N PHE A 84 7.99 7.81 2.71
CA PHE A 84 8.76 8.66 3.61
C PHE A 84 7.81 9.49 4.45
N ASN A 85 7.93 9.34 5.75
CA ASN A 85 7.09 10.00 6.73
C ASN A 85 8.00 10.70 7.73
N THR A 86 7.81 11.99 7.94
CA THR A 86 8.50 12.77 8.96
C THR A 86 7.51 13.64 9.67
N TYR A 87 7.61 13.68 10.99
CA TYR A 87 6.77 14.48 11.85
C TYR A 87 7.63 15.02 12.99
N ALA A 88 7.57 16.32 13.25
CA ALA A 88 8.19 16.93 14.41
C ALA A 88 7.09 17.59 15.25
N ASP A 89 6.99 17.18 16.51
CA ASP A 89 6.20 17.90 17.49
C ASP A 89 7.12 18.80 18.31
N ILE A 90 6.72 20.07 18.42
CA ILE A 90 7.36 21.04 19.31
C ILE A 90 6.32 21.35 20.37
N GLU A 91 6.32 20.55 21.43
CA GLU A 91 5.46 20.80 22.57
C GLU A 91 6.01 22.02 23.32
N ASN A 92 5.23 23.10 23.41
CA ASN A 92 5.74 24.43 23.70
C ASN A 92 5.41 24.88 25.14
N LYS A 93 6.45 25.16 25.95
CA LYS A 93 6.74 26.39 26.73
C LYS A 93 7.31 26.22 28.14
N ASN A 94 7.24 25.04 28.76
CA ASN A 94 7.83 24.85 30.10
C ASN A 94 8.80 23.66 30.20
N ASP A 95 8.83 22.78 29.20
CA ASP A 95 9.81 21.71 29.06
C ASP A 95 10.34 21.76 27.63
N ASP A 96 11.66 21.98 27.45
CA ASP A 96 12.35 21.96 26.16
C ASP A 96 12.51 20.52 25.63
N ASN A 97 11.40 19.80 25.59
CA ASN A 97 11.32 18.43 25.08
C ASN A 97 10.87 18.48 23.62
N THR A 98 11.73 18.04 22.70
CA THR A 98 11.38 17.92 21.28
C THR A 98 11.30 16.45 20.91
N ARG A 99 10.15 16.02 20.37
CA ARG A 99 9.96 14.66 19.85
C ARG A 99 9.85 14.70 18.34
N SER A 100 10.68 13.91 17.69
CA SER A 100 10.68 13.80 16.24
C SER A 100 10.59 12.34 15.81
N TYR A 101 9.82 12.14 14.75
CA TYR A 101 9.52 10.87 14.15
C TYR A 101 9.96 10.92 12.69
N SER A 102 10.64 9.88 12.24
CA SER A 102 10.85 9.64 10.81
C SER A 102 10.69 8.16 10.50
N SER A 103 10.10 7.83 9.35
CA SER A 103 10.09 6.46 8.86
C SER A 103 10.34 6.40 7.37
N LEU A 104 11.06 5.35 6.97
CA LEU A 104 11.30 4.97 5.59
C LEU A 104 10.69 3.59 5.38
N GLY A 105 9.75 3.50 4.45
CA GLY A 105 9.12 2.24 4.08
C GLY A 105 9.45 1.83 2.65
N LEU A 106 9.50 0.52 2.44
CA LEU A 106 9.55 -0.14 1.14
C LEU A 106 8.38 -1.11 1.06
N SER A 107 7.69 -1.13 -0.07
CA SER A 107 6.57 -2.06 -0.31
C SER A 107 6.69 -2.70 -1.68
N ILE A 108 6.30 -3.96 -1.75
CA ILE A 108 6.10 -4.70 -2.99
C ILE A 108 4.72 -5.35 -2.95
N GLN A 109 3.92 -5.09 -3.97
CA GLN A 109 2.52 -5.49 -4.01
C GLN A 109 2.17 -6.05 -5.38
N TYR A 110 1.40 -7.13 -5.40
CA TYR A 110 0.73 -7.62 -6.59
C TYR A 110 -0.68 -7.03 -6.65
N VAL A 111 -1.10 -6.56 -7.83
CA VAL A 111 -2.35 -5.86 -8.07
C VAL A 111 -3.11 -6.54 -9.20
N HIS A 112 -4.38 -6.84 -8.97
CA HIS A 112 -5.27 -7.50 -9.92
C HIS A 112 -6.47 -6.61 -10.27
N TYR A 113 -6.84 -6.58 -11.55
CA TYR A 113 -7.97 -5.86 -12.11
C TYR A 113 -8.99 -6.87 -12.65
N PRO A 114 -10.12 -7.10 -11.97
CA PRO A 114 -11.14 -8.06 -12.43
C PRO A 114 -11.74 -7.70 -13.78
N LYS A 115 -11.84 -6.41 -14.08
CA LYS A 115 -12.33 -5.87 -15.35
C LYS A 115 -11.41 -4.77 -15.81
N SER A 116 -10.71 -4.99 -16.93
CA SER A 116 -9.74 -4.05 -17.50
C SER A 116 -10.32 -3.14 -18.57
N THR A 117 -11.63 -3.14 -18.80
CA THR A 117 -12.29 -2.39 -19.90
C THR A 117 -13.25 -1.29 -19.42
N ALA A 118 -13.37 -1.06 -18.12
CA ALA A 118 -14.26 -0.04 -17.56
C ALA A 118 -13.59 1.35 -17.50
N THR A 119 -14.38 2.42 -17.51
CA THR A 119 -13.91 3.81 -17.32
C THR A 119 -13.27 4.01 -15.94
N VAL A 120 -13.83 3.36 -14.93
CA VAL A 120 -13.28 3.28 -13.57
C VAL A 120 -12.88 1.84 -13.33
N LEU A 121 -11.60 1.62 -13.07
CA LEU A 121 -11.03 0.28 -12.91
C LEU A 121 -10.89 -0.05 -11.44
N LEU A 122 -11.71 -0.98 -10.97
CA LEU A 122 -11.55 -1.55 -9.64
C LEU A 122 -10.33 -2.46 -9.61
N PHE A 123 -9.58 -2.40 -8.51
CA PHE A 123 -8.45 -3.26 -8.28
C PHE A 123 -8.40 -3.75 -6.84
N PHE A 124 -7.80 -4.92 -6.66
CA PHE A 124 -7.43 -5.44 -5.35
C PHE A 124 -6.06 -6.09 -5.41
N GLY A 125 -5.45 -6.35 -4.27
CA GLY A 125 -4.15 -6.97 -4.24
C GLY A 125 -3.58 -7.09 -2.84
N GLY A 126 -2.28 -7.36 -2.79
CA GLY A 126 -1.55 -7.41 -1.54
C GLY A 126 -0.08 -7.70 -1.75
N GLY A 127 0.68 -7.61 -0.68
CA GLY A 127 2.09 -7.95 -0.69
C GLY A 127 2.82 -7.53 0.57
N ALA A 128 4.14 -7.66 0.55
CA ALA A 128 4.98 -7.42 1.70
C ALA A 128 5.38 -5.95 1.81
N PHE A 129 5.61 -5.50 3.03
CA PHE A 129 6.24 -4.23 3.30
C PHE A 129 7.31 -4.36 4.38
N PHE A 130 8.27 -3.46 4.32
CA PHE A 130 9.28 -3.23 5.32
C PHE A 130 9.22 -1.75 5.70
N GLU A 131 9.24 -1.43 6.99
CA GLU A 131 9.30 -0.05 7.48
C GLU A 131 10.39 0.06 8.54
N ASN A 132 11.34 0.97 8.35
CA ASN A 132 12.23 1.41 9.42
C ASN A 132 11.72 2.73 9.98
N ARG A 133 11.53 2.76 11.30
CA ARG A 133 11.04 3.91 12.05
C ARG A 133 12.10 4.35 13.02
N ARG A 134 12.49 5.61 12.94
CA ARG A 134 13.39 6.28 13.88
C ARG A 134 12.63 7.34 14.65
N GLU A 135 12.80 7.29 15.95
CA GLU A 135 12.23 8.23 16.89
C GLU A 135 13.36 8.87 17.68
N THR A 136 13.34 10.19 17.78
CA THR A 136 14.34 10.97 18.49
C THR A 136 13.63 11.87 19.48
N ASP A 137 13.89 11.59 20.75
CA ASP A 137 13.45 12.40 21.89
C ASP A 137 14.65 13.22 22.37
N LYS A 138 14.54 14.54 22.28
CA LYS A 138 15.53 15.48 22.79
C LYS A 138 15.01 16.09 24.07
N ASN A 139 15.73 15.89 25.16
CA ASN A 139 15.50 16.54 26.44
C ASN A 139 16.74 17.37 26.79
N GLU A 140 16.58 18.65 27.10
CA GLU A 140 17.71 19.53 27.39
C GLU A 140 18.49 19.13 28.65
N VAL A 141 17.83 18.49 29.61
CA VAL A 141 18.41 18.09 30.92
C VAL A 141 19.04 16.70 30.86
N ILE A 142 18.42 15.76 30.15
CA ILE A 142 18.78 14.33 30.17
C ILE A 142 19.61 13.95 28.92
N GLY A 143 19.59 14.77 27.88
CA GLY A 143 20.27 14.52 26.60
C GLY A 143 19.33 14.00 25.52
N THR A 144 19.91 13.46 24.44
CA THR A 144 19.14 12.92 23.31
C THR A 144 19.05 11.40 23.39
N SER A 145 17.84 10.85 23.35
CA SER A 145 17.59 9.42 23.18
C SER A 145 17.09 9.13 21.77
N GLU A 146 17.61 8.07 21.17
CA GLU A 146 17.19 7.61 19.85
C GLU A 146 16.75 6.16 19.90
N TYR A 147 15.60 5.89 19.29
CA TYR A 147 15.04 4.56 19.15
C TYR A 147 14.84 4.25 17.67
N SER A 148 15.19 3.04 17.26
CA SER A 148 14.97 2.56 15.89
C SER A 148 14.27 1.22 15.94
N ASN A 149 13.12 1.13 15.27
CA ASN A 149 12.35 -0.09 15.14
C ASN A 149 12.19 -0.42 13.66
N SER A 150 12.23 -1.71 13.35
CA SER A 150 11.99 -2.20 11.99
C SER A 150 10.81 -3.15 11.99
N TYR A 151 9.92 -2.98 11.02
CA TYR A 151 8.71 -3.77 10.85
C TYR A 151 8.77 -4.49 9.52
N LEU A 152 8.38 -5.75 9.50
CA LEU A 152 8.12 -6.52 8.29
C LEU A 152 6.68 -7.02 8.40
N GLY A 153 5.90 -6.86 7.34
CA GLY A 153 4.51 -7.26 7.38
C GLY A 153 3.93 -7.54 6.00
N LEU A 154 2.65 -7.89 6.02
CA LEU A 154 1.82 -8.08 4.84
C LEU A 154 0.75 -7.00 4.81
N SER A 155 0.42 -6.54 3.61
CA SER A 155 -0.60 -5.53 3.34
C SER A 155 -1.58 -6.07 2.31
N ALA A 156 -2.83 -5.64 2.42
CA ALA A 156 -3.85 -5.82 1.40
C ALA A 156 -4.25 -4.44 0.86
N LEU A 157 -4.63 -4.39 -0.41
CA LEU A 157 -5.04 -3.16 -1.09
C LEU A 157 -6.36 -3.39 -1.83
N LEU A 158 -7.23 -2.39 -1.77
CA LEU A 158 -8.48 -2.29 -2.52
C LEU A 158 -8.61 -0.84 -2.98
N GLY A 159 -8.97 -0.63 -4.25
CA GLY A 159 -9.19 0.72 -4.74
C GLY A 159 -9.82 0.77 -6.12
N ALA A 160 -9.90 1.99 -6.63
CA ALA A 160 -10.39 2.29 -7.97
C ALA A 160 -9.42 3.27 -8.64
N GLU A 161 -9.14 3.08 -9.92
CA GLU A 161 -8.35 4.00 -10.74
C GLU A 161 -9.23 4.61 -11.83
N TRP A 162 -9.05 5.91 -12.06
CA TRP A 162 -9.70 6.64 -13.15
C TRP A 162 -8.64 7.35 -13.98
N PHE A 163 -8.75 7.23 -15.30
CA PHE A 163 -7.77 7.78 -16.25
C PHE A 163 -8.33 9.07 -16.84
N ALA A 164 -7.73 10.19 -16.45
CA ALA A 164 -8.12 11.52 -16.95
C ALA A 164 -7.76 11.69 -18.44
N THR A 165 -6.63 11.13 -18.88
CA THR A 165 -6.13 11.19 -20.26
C THR A 165 -5.59 9.83 -20.71
N LYS A 166 -5.41 9.67 -22.02
CA LYS A 166 -4.69 8.52 -22.61
C LYS A 166 -3.19 8.60 -22.33
#